data_AF-W8RUJ1-F1
#
_entry.id   AF-W8RUJ1-F1
#
_cell.length_a   1.000
_cell.length_b   1.000
_cell.length_c   1.000
_cell.angle_alpha   90.00
_cell.angle_beta   90.00
_cell.angle_gamma   90.00
#
_symmetry.space_group_name_H-M   'P 1'
#
loop_
_entity.id
_entity.type
_entity.pdbx_description
1 polymer ?
#
loop_
_entity_poly.entity_id
_entity_poly.type
_entity_poly.pdbx_seq_one_letter_code
_entity_poly.pdbx_strand_id
1 'polypeptide(L)' 'MSLSETAAGPTTDHLLTPDLAQGRPQIIVPKDHWQMAQSTGEHTLVSCTVSPGFRFEGFTLAAPGFDIPRS' A
#
# COMPACT_ATOMS: atom_id res chain seq x y z
N MET A 1 5.52 1.48 -0.91
CA MET A 1 4.11 1.05 -0.91
C MET A 1 4.05 -0.26 -1.65
N SER A 2 3.74 -1.33 -0.94
CA SER A 2 3.68 -2.70 -1.44
C SER A 2 2.22 -3.07 -1.66
N LEU A 3 1.86 -3.56 -2.84
CA LEU A 3 0.48 -3.91 -3.21
C LEU A 3 0.40 -5.35 -3.72
N SER A 4 -0.68 -6.04 -3.39
CA SER A 4 -1.02 -7.32 -4.03
C SER A 4 -2.53 -7.49 -4.15
N GLU A 5 -2.98 -8.08 -5.27
CA GLU A 5 -4.39 -8.41 -5.49
C GLU A 5 -4.86 -9.54 -4.55
N THR A 6 -3.96 -10.45 -4.18
CA THR A 6 -4.31 -11.63 -3.37
C THR A 6 -3.34 -11.82 -2.21
N ALA A 7 -3.77 -12.58 -1.19
CA ALA A 7 -2.91 -12.98 -0.09
C ALA A 7 -1.78 -13.95 -0.51
N ALA A 8 -1.82 -14.50 -1.73
CA ALA A 8 -0.82 -15.43 -2.25
C ALA A 8 0.26 -14.74 -3.10
N GLY A 9 0.08 -13.45 -3.42
CA GLY A 9 1.02 -12.67 -4.22
C GLY A 9 0.73 -12.68 -5.73
N PRO A 10 1.67 -12.14 -6.53
CA PRO A 10 2.90 -11.49 -6.07
C PRO A 10 2.64 -10.10 -5.47
N THR A 11 3.53 -9.67 -4.58
CA THR A 11 3.60 -8.29 -4.11
C THR A 11 4.41 -7.43 -5.08
N THR A 12 3.88 -6.25 -5.42
CA THR A 12 4.59 -5.23 -6.22
C THR A 12 4.93 -4.03 -5.35
N ASP A 13 6.20 -3.61 -5.37
CA ASP A 13 6.68 -2.45 -4.64
C ASP A 13 6.66 -1.18 -5.51
N HIS A 14 6.07 -0.11 -4.97
CA HIS A 14 6.00 1.22 -5.57
C HIS A 14 6.69 2.25 -4.65
N LEU A 15 7.49 3.13 -5.25
CA LEU A 15 8.12 4.26 -4.57
C LEU A 15 7.22 5.49 -4.59
N LEU A 16 6.71 5.87 -3.41
CA LEU A 16 5.95 7.12 -3.21
C LEU A 16 6.94 8.25 -2.95
N THR A 17 7.17 9.11 -3.94
CA THR A 17 8.19 10.17 -3.90
C THR A 17 7.79 11.34 -4.79
N PRO A 18 8.14 12.59 -4.44
CA PRO A 18 8.03 13.72 -5.37
C PRO A 18 9.03 13.65 -6.54
N ASP A 19 10.07 12.81 -6.46
CA ASP A 19 11.02 12.62 -7.54
C ASP A 19 10.42 11.75 -8.66
N LEU A 20 9.95 12.42 -9.71
CA LEU A 20 9.30 11.77 -10.86
C LEU A 20 10.25 10.90 -11.69
N ALA A 21 11.57 11.08 -11.56
CA ALA A 21 12.54 10.21 -12.23
C ALA A 21 12.63 8.83 -11.57
N GLN A 22 12.27 8.72 -10.28
CA GLN A 22 12.38 7.49 -9.50
C GLN A 22 11.02 6.85 -9.20
N GLY A 23 9.96 7.63 -9.02
CA GLY A 23 8.66 7.11 -8.61
C GLY A 23 7.51 8.08 -8.88
N ARG A 24 6.50 8.07 -8.01
CA ARG A 24 5.30 8.90 -8.18
C ARG A 24 4.90 9.54 -6.85
N PRO A 25 4.38 10.77 -6.82
CA PRO A 25 3.91 11.42 -5.59
C PRO A 25 2.53 10.92 -5.15
N GLN A 26 1.87 10.11 -5.98
CA GLN A 26 0.55 9.56 -5.73
C GLN A 26 0.49 8.13 -6.25
N ILE A 27 -0.16 7.25 -5.48
CA ILE A 27 -0.41 5.85 -5.83
C ILE A 27 -1.89 5.56 -5.54
N ILE A 28 -2.55 4.88 -6.47
CA ILE A 28 -3.91 4.37 -6.26
C ILE A 28 -3.81 2.95 -5.76
N VAL A 29 -4.47 2.66 -4.64
CA VAL A 29 -4.69 1.29 -4.17
C VAL A 29 -6.04 0.82 -4.72
N PRO A 30 -6.09 -0.22 -5.57
CA PRO A 30 -7.36 -0.72 -6.06
C PRO A 30 -8.20 -1.31 -4.92
N LYS A 31 -9.52 -1.37 -5.11
CA LYS A 31 -10.42 -2.00 -4.15
C LYS A 31 -9.98 -3.44 -3.86
N ASP A 32 -10.11 -3.83 -2.59
CA ASP A 32 -9.84 -5.17 -2.06
C ASP A 32 -8.39 -5.68 -2.22
N HIS A 33 -7.45 -4.81 -2.63
CA HIS A 33 -6.03 -5.15 -2.64
C HIS A 33 -5.41 -5.05 -1.24
N TRP A 34 -4.49 -5.97 -0.95
CA TRP A 34 -3.60 -5.85 0.20
C TRP A 34 -2.61 -4.72 -0.02
N GLN A 35 -2.32 -3.97 1.05
CA GLN A 35 -1.36 -2.87 1.03
C GLN A 35 -0.50 -2.84 2.29
N MET A 36 0.77 -2.48 2.13
CA MET A 36 1.72 -2.19 3.22
C MET A 36 2.60 -1.00 2.81
N ALA A 37 2.99 -0.16 3.76
CA ALA A 37 3.98 0.89 3.50
C ALA A 37 5.01 0.97 4.62
N GLN A 38 6.22 1.41 4.25
CA GLN A 38 7.30 1.76 5.15
C GLN A 38 7.95 3.05 4.64
N SER A 39 8.42 3.91 5.56
CA SER A 39 9.22 5.07 5.18
C SER A 39 10.57 4.63 4.63
N THR A 40 11.12 5.38 3.67
CA THR A 40 12.47 5.17 3.14
C THR A 40 13.52 6.08 3.79
N GLY A 41 13.14 6.77 4.87
CA GLY A 41 14.01 7.62 5.68
C GLY A 41 13.48 7.68 7.12
N GLU A 42 13.81 8.75 7.85
CA GLU A 42 13.36 8.92 9.24
C GLU A 42 11.82 8.99 9.36
N HIS A 43 11.16 9.68 8.43
CA HIS A 43 9.70 9.79 8.42
C HIS A 43 9.15 10.04 7.01
N THR A 44 7.86 9.71 6.82
CA THR A 44 7.10 10.11 5.63
C THR A 44 5.70 10.51 6.05
N LEU A 45 5.28 11.74 5.72
CA LEU A 45 3.93 12.23 5.95
C LEU A 45 3.14 12.15 4.65
N VAL A 46 1.92 11.60 4.71
CA VAL A 46 1.04 11.42 3.56
C VAL A 46 -0.40 11.80 3.91
N SER A 47 -1.20 12.04 2.89
CA SER A 47 -2.66 11.98 2.97
C SER A 47 -3.17 10.70 2.30
N CYS A 48 -4.22 10.11 2.86
CA CYS A 48 -4.93 8.99 2.26
C CYS A 48 -6.39 9.41 2.05
N THR A 49 -6.88 9.29 0.83
CA THR A 49 -8.29 9.52 0.49
C THR A 49 -8.93 8.20 0.06
N VAL A 50 -10.13 7.94 0.56
CA VAL A 50 -10.84 6.68 0.32
C VAL A 50 -12.23 7.01 -0.22
N SER A 51 -12.62 6.33 -1.30
CA SER A 51 -13.94 6.45 -1.92
C SER A 51 -14.51 5.06 -2.21
N PRO A 52 -15.76 4.76 -1.82
CA PRO A 52 -16.63 5.54 -0.92
C PRO A 52 -15.98 5.78 0.46
N GLY A 53 -16.56 6.67 1.26
CA GLY A 53 -15.99 7.03 2.57
C GLY A 53 -15.65 5.81 3.43
N PHE A 54 -14.50 5.86 4.11
CA PHE A 54 -13.99 4.76 4.92
C PHE A 54 -14.99 4.30 5.99
N ARG A 55 -15.09 2.98 6.16
CA ARG A 55 -15.92 2.29 7.15
C ARG A 55 -15.18 1.06 7.67
N PHE A 56 -15.21 0.84 8.98
CA PHE A 56 -14.51 -0.29 9.60
C PHE A 56 -15.03 -1.66 9.13
N GLU A 57 -16.31 -1.75 8.78
CA GLU A 57 -16.94 -2.96 8.25
C GLU A 57 -16.31 -3.44 6.94
N GLY A 58 -15.66 -2.54 6.19
CA GLY A 58 -14.92 -2.86 4.97
C GLY A 58 -13.41 -2.98 5.17
N PHE A 59 -12.90 -2.86 6.40
CA PHE A 59 -11.48 -2.90 6.70
C PHE A 59 -11.09 -4.27 7.25
N THR A 60 -10.04 -4.86 6.67
CA THR A 60 -9.42 -6.09 7.17
C THR A 60 -7.95 -5.81 7.47
N LEU A 61 -7.52 -6.15 8.69
CA LEU A 61 -6.11 -6.12 9.07
C LEU A 61 -5.59 -7.55 9.15
N ALA A 62 -4.47 -7.82 8.47
CA ALA A 62 -3.83 -9.12 8.54
C ALA A 62 -3.32 -9.44 9.94
N ALA A 63 -3.21 -10.73 10.27
CA ALA A 63 -2.60 -11.16 11.52
C ALA A 63 -1.12 -10.74 11.58
N PRO A 64 -0.55 -10.54 12.79
CA PRO A 64 0.88 -10.27 12.92
C PRO A 64 1.74 -11.35 12.25
N GLY A 65 2.79 -10.93 11.53
CA GLY A 65 3.68 -11.84 10.81
C GLY A 65 3.15 -12.36 9.47
N PHE A 66 1.94 -11.97 9.06
CA PHE A 66 1.46 -12.19 7.70
C PHE A 66 2.32 -11.41 6.69
N ASP A 67 2.77 -12.08 5.65
CA ASP A 67 3.55 -11.51 4.54
C ASP A 67 3.10 -12.13 3.22
N ILE A 68 3.26 -11.39 2.12
CA ILE A 68 2.85 -11.81 0.78
C ILE A 68 4.11 -11.89 -0.10
N PRO A 69 4.45 -13.07 -0.68
CA PRO A 69 5.65 -13.24 -1.48
C PRO A 69 5.74 -12.30 -2.69
N ARG A 70 6.97 -11.94 -3.08
CA ARG A 70 7.26 -11.16 -4.29
C ARG A 70 7.41 -12.03 -5.55
N SER A 71 7.66 -13.33 -5.38
CA SER A 71 7.88 -14.35 -6.42
C SER A 71 7.47 -15.72 -5.93
#